data_AF-A0A953XJC6-F1
#
_entry.id   AF-A0A953XJC6-F1
#
_cell.length_a   1.000
_cell.length_b   1.000
_cell.length_c   1.000
_cell.angle_alpha   90.00
_cell.angle_beta   90.00
_cell.angle_gamma   90.00
#
_symmetry.space_group_name_H-M   'P 1'
#
loop_
_entity.id
_entity.type
_entity.pdbx_description
1 polymer ?
#
loop_
_entity_poly.entity_id
_entity_poly.type
_entity_poly.pdbx_seq_one_letter_code
_entity_poly.pdbx_strand_id
1 'polypeptide(L)'
;VAFKHAGQPKEEAGEVDSELRQFKGMKTRVERLPVRLRVTVDGEVVLEQSFAPRGVHDDSASVGTVELPMTAGTHRIRIELGDTADPEVWSYEWNSVEEFEDSHRRVVQFDAEHGFVWD
;
A
#
# COMPACT_ATOMS: atom_id res chain seq x y z
N VAL A 1 -8.79 6.22 -5.30
CA VAL A 1 -7.35 5.96 -5.11
C VAL A 1 -7.00 4.63 -5.76
N ALA A 2 -5.92 4.58 -6.53
CA ALA A 2 -5.43 3.37 -7.19
C ALA A 2 -3.94 3.17 -6.92
N PHE A 3 -3.50 1.93 -6.74
CA PHE A 3 -2.09 1.61 -6.56
C PHE A 3 -1.74 0.22 -7.09
N LYS A 4 -0.46 0.07 -7.46
CA LYS A 4 0.20 -1.23 -7.66
C LYS A 4 1.54 -1.15 -6.94
N HIS A 5 1.63 -1.79 -5.77
CA HIS A 5 2.80 -1.69 -4.90
C HIS A 5 3.20 -3.05 -4.35
N ALA A 6 4.50 -3.34 -4.40
CA ALA A 6 5.04 -4.54 -3.76
C ALA A 6 5.38 -4.20 -2.32
N GLY A 7 4.72 -4.89 -1.37
CA GLY A 7 5.03 -4.69 0.03
C GLY A 7 6.47 -5.08 0.37
N GLN A 8 6.95 -4.67 1.55
CA GLN A 8 8.28 -5.07 1.97
C GLN A 8 8.38 -6.60 2.02
N PRO A 9 9.55 -7.17 1.67
CA PRO A 9 9.74 -8.60 1.79
C PRO A 9 9.57 -9.00 3.26
N LYS A 10 8.85 -10.09 3.49
CA LYS A 10 8.78 -10.70 4.81
C LYS A 10 10.15 -11.32 5.07
N GLU A 11 10.92 -10.74 5.99
CA GLU A 11 12.15 -11.37 6.44
C GLU A 11 11.80 -12.65 7.20
N GLU A 12 11.91 -13.81 6.54
CA GLU A 12 12.02 -15.08 7.25
C GLU A 12 13.45 -15.17 7.82
N ALA A 13 13.60 -14.88 9.12
CA ALA A 13 14.74 -15.35 9.89
C ALA A 13 14.64 -16.88 10.05
N GLY A 14 14.82 -17.61 8.95
CA GLY A 14 15.16 -19.02 9.01
C GLY A 14 16.58 -19.11 9.55
N GLU A 15 16.72 -19.46 10.83
CA GLU A 15 18.00 -19.91 11.38
C GLU A 15 18.45 -21.11 10.55
N VAL A 16 19.31 -20.84 9.56
CA VAL A 16 19.82 -21.88 8.68
C VAL A 16 20.81 -22.67 9.51
N ASP A 17 20.37 -23.82 10.01
CA ASP A 17 21.26 -24.80 10.63
C ASP A 17 22.49 -24.98 9.73
N SER A 18 23.65 -24.71 10.34
CA SER A 18 24.89 -24.46 9.60
C SER A 18 25.37 -25.67 8.77
N GLU A 19 24.82 -26.86 9.01
CA GLU A 19 25.09 -28.09 8.27
C GLU A 19 24.36 -28.17 6.91
N LEU A 20 23.27 -27.43 6.69
CA LEU A 20 22.48 -27.47 5.44
C LEU A 20 23.02 -26.57 4.31
N ARG A 21 24.07 -25.77 4.55
CA ARG A 21 24.68 -24.90 3.51
C ARG A 21 25.29 -25.65 2.32
N GLN A 22 25.42 -26.98 2.41
CA GLN A 22 25.93 -27.80 1.31
C GLN A 22 24.90 -28.05 0.18
N PHE A 23 23.61 -27.77 0.40
CA PHE A 23 22.61 -27.81 -0.67
C PHE A 23 22.53 -26.47 -1.42
N LYS A 24 23.44 -26.33 -2.39
CA LYS A 24 23.53 -25.24 -3.35
C LYS A 24 22.31 -25.24 -4.30
N GLY A 25 21.19 -24.67 -3.86
CA GLY A 25 20.00 -24.55 -4.72
C GLY A 25 18.69 -24.14 -4.06
N MET A 26 18.63 -24.02 -2.73
CA MET A 26 17.39 -23.58 -2.08
C MET A 26 17.23 -22.07 -2.26
N LYS A 27 16.47 -21.65 -3.27
CA LYS A 27 16.01 -20.27 -3.39
C LYS A 27 15.17 -19.97 -2.15
N THR A 28 15.70 -19.18 -1.21
CA THR A 28 14.90 -18.59 -0.14
C THR A 28 13.71 -17.89 -0.80
N ARG A 29 12.50 -18.32 -0.45
CA ARG A 29 11.26 -17.81 -1.02
C ARG A 29 11.03 -16.42 -0.45
N VAL A 30 10.70 -15.45 -1.30
CA VAL A 30 10.46 -14.07 -0.86
C VAL A 30 8.95 -13.85 -0.84
N GLU A 31 8.32 -14.08 0.31
CA GLU A 31 6.94 -13.65 0.55
C GLU A 31 6.90 -12.13 0.73
N ARG A 32 5.80 -11.49 0.32
CA ARG A 32 5.59 -10.04 0.47
C ARG A 32 4.59 -9.74 1.58
N LEU A 33 4.79 -8.64 2.29
CA LEU A 33 3.84 -8.15 3.26
C LEU A 33 2.62 -7.51 2.56
N PRO A 34 1.42 -7.58 3.18
CA PRO A 34 0.25 -6.85 2.69
C PRO A 34 0.48 -5.35 2.66
N VAL A 35 -0.16 -4.67 1.71
CA VAL A 35 -0.18 -3.22 1.64
C VAL A 35 -1.46 -2.70 2.28
N ARG A 36 -1.31 -1.80 3.25
CA ARG A 36 -2.41 -1.14 3.97
C ARG A 36 -2.64 0.25 3.38
N LEU A 37 -3.90 0.62 3.23
CA LEU A 37 -4.33 1.93 2.76
C LEU A 37 -5.24 2.54 3.81
N ARG A 38 -4.95 3.78 4.20
CA ARG A 38 -5.84 4.62 5.00
C ARG A 38 -6.13 5.92 4.25
N VAL A 39 -7.39 6.32 4.24
CA VAL A 39 -7.81 7.62 3.72
C VAL A 39 -8.59 8.37 4.79
N THR A 40 -8.11 9.57 5.10
CA THR A 40 -8.73 10.50 6.03
C THR A 40 -9.25 11.69 5.24
N VAL A 41 -10.51 12.06 5.46
CA VAL A 41 -11.16 13.24 4.87
C VAL A 41 -11.66 14.11 6.00
N ASP A 42 -11.27 15.39 6.02
CA ASP A 42 -11.68 16.37 7.03
C ASP A 42 -11.43 15.94 8.49
N GLY A 43 -10.41 15.10 8.69
CA GLY A 43 -10.03 14.57 10.00
C GLY A 43 -10.72 13.26 10.38
N GLU A 44 -11.64 12.75 9.57
CA GLU A 44 -12.31 11.46 9.77
C GLU A 44 -11.69 10.37 8.87
N VAL A 45 -11.39 9.21 9.44
CA VAL A 45 -10.95 8.04 8.66
C VAL A 45 -12.15 7.46 7.93
N VAL A 46 -12.24 7.72 6.63
CA VAL A 46 -13.33 7.24 5.76
C VAL A 46 -13.06 5.86 5.16
N LEU A 47 -11.79 5.44 5.14
CA LEU A 47 -11.37 4.13 4.65
C LEU A 47 -10.11 3.67 5.37
N GLU A 48 -10.11 2.41 5.80
CA GLU A 48 -8.90 1.68 6.20
C GLU A 48 -9.01 0.23 5.70
N GLN A 49 -8.09 -0.21 4.85
CA GLN A 49 -8.14 -1.52 4.21
C GLN A 49 -6.74 -2.12 3.99
N SER A 50 -6.65 -3.45 4.06
CA SER A 50 -5.43 -4.20 3.75
C SER A 50 -5.60 -5.01 2.46
N PHE A 51 -4.57 -4.99 1.62
CA PHE A 51 -4.51 -5.66 0.33
C PHE A 51 -3.38 -6.68 0.33
N ALA A 52 -3.76 -7.96 0.35
CA ALA A 52 -2.80 -9.04 0.24
C ALA A 52 -2.05 -8.97 -1.11
N PRO A 53 -0.75 -9.31 -1.12
CA PRO A 53 -0.03 -9.53 -2.37
C PRO A 53 -0.74 -10.60 -3.21
N ARG A 54 -0.59 -10.51 -4.53
CA ARG A 54 -1.09 -11.53 -5.47
C ARG A 54 0.06 -12.42 -5.93
N GLY A 55 -0.23 -13.53 -6.60
CA GLY A 55 0.79 -14.43 -7.18
C GLY A 55 0.72 -15.85 -6.64
N VAL A 56 1.57 -16.74 -7.15
CA VAL A 56 1.73 -18.08 -6.59
C VAL A 56 2.70 -17.92 -5.43
N HIS A 57 2.21 -18.04 -4.19
CA HIS A 57 2.97 -17.80 -2.95
C HIS A 57 3.21 -16.33 -2.59
N ASP A 58 2.29 -15.41 -2.92
CA ASP A 58 2.31 -14.05 -2.36
C ASP A 58 3.59 -13.26 -2.67
N ASP A 59 4.20 -13.52 -3.83
CA ASP A 59 5.49 -12.98 -4.26
C ASP A 59 5.38 -11.72 -5.14
N SER A 60 4.15 -11.32 -5.50
CA SER A 60 3.88 -10.19 -6.40
C SER A 60 3.32 -8.96 -5.69
N ALA A 61 3.05 -7.91 -6.48
CA ALA A 61 2.51 -6.66 -5.98
C ALA A 61 1.06 -6.81 -5.49
N SER A 62 0.74 -6.07 -4.43
CA SER A 62 -0.65 -5.76 -4.08
C SER A 62 -1.19 -4.72 -5.06
N VAL A 63 -2.42 -4.93 -5.51
CA VAL A 63 -3.14 -4.00 -6.40
C VAL A 63 -4.45 -3.64 -5.74
N GLY A 64 -4.69 -2.35 -5.55
CA GLY A 64 -5.91 -1.83 -4.96
C GLY A 64 -6.49 -0.69 -5.78
N THR A 65 -7.82 -0.65 -5.87
CA THR A 65 -8.56 0.48 -6.39
C THR A 65 -9.78 0.68 -5.52
N VAL A 66 -9.91 1.87 -4.97
CA VAL A 66 -11.01 2.26 -4.09
C VAL A 66 -11.64 3.54 -4.57
N GLU A 67 -12.96 3.56 -4.54
CA GLU A 67 -13.77 4.74 -4.86
C GLU A 67 -14.33 5.29 -3.55
N LEU A 68 -14.18 6.60 -3.36
CA LEU A 68 -14.67 7.31 -2.19
C LEU A 68 -15.66 8.35 -2.69
N PRO A 69 -16.93 8.28 -2.29
CA PRO A 69 -17.88 9.34 -2.61
C PRO A 69 -17.46 10.61 -1.87
N MET A 70 -17.22 11.69 -2.62
CA MET A 70 -16.90 13.01 -2.08
C MET A 70 -18.08 13.93 -2.34
N THR A 71 -18.44 14.73 -1.33
CA THR A 71 -19.37 15.84 -1.53
C THR A 71 -18.68 16.96 -2.29
N ALA A 72 -19.44 17.82 -2.97
CA ALA A 72 -18.88 19.05 -3.51
C ALA A 72 -18.40 19.98 -2.38
N GLY A 73 -17.29 20.66 -2.62
CA GLY A 73 -16.67 21.59 -1.67
C GLY A 73 -15.18 21.34 -1.46
N THR A 74 -14.61 22.09 -0.52
CA THR A 74 -13.21 22.00 -0.14
C THR A 74 -13.02 20.97 0.96
N HIS A 75 -12.16 19.98 0.70
CA HIS A 75 -11.89 18.88 1.62
C HIS A 75 -10.40 18.76 1.90
N ARG A 76 -10.04 18.52 3.16
CA ARG A 76 -8.67 18.14 3.52
C ARG A 76 -8.54 16.63 3.43
N ILE A 77 -7.68 16.16 2.54
CA ILE A 77 -7.48 14.74 2.28
C ILE A 77 -6.08 14.33 2.72
N ARG A 78 -6.00 13.23 3.46
CA ARG A 78 -4.75 12.53 3.78
C ARG A 78 -4.86 11.08 3.33
N ILE A 79 -3.88 10.63 2.55
CA ILE A 79 -3.78 9.26 2.05
C ILE A 79 -2.48 8.68 2.60
N GLU A 80 -2.57 7.50 3.21
CA GLU A 80 -1.44 6.82 3.83
C GLU A 80 -1.36 5.39 3.33
N LEU A 81 -0.15 4.96 3.00
CA LEU A 81 0.13 3.61 2.54
C LEU A 81 1.21 2.99 3.42
N GLY A 82 0.87 1.88 4.07
CA GLY A 82 1.75 1.12 4.95
C GLY A 82 2.11 -0.20 4.30
N ASP A 83 3.39 -0.52 4.22
CA ASP A 83 3.88 -1.75 3.57
C ASP A 83 4.85 -2.54 4.44
N THR A 84 4.89 -2.21 5.73
CA THR A 84 5.71 -2.86 6.76
C THR A 84 4.85 -3.76 7.65
N ALA A 85 5.53 -4.60 8.46
CA ALA A 85 4.88 -5.49 9.42
C ALA A 85 4.31 -4.75 10.64
N ASP A 86 4.82 -3.54 10.93
CA ASP A 86 4.36 -2.72 12.04
C ASP A 86 3.10 -1.94 11.64
N PRO A 87 1.92 -2.21 12.25
CA PRO A 87 0.68 -1.54 11.90
C PRO A 87 0.68 -0.04 12.21
N GLU A 88 1.58 0.46 13.06
CA GLU A 88 1.66 1.89 13.40
C GLU A 88 2.47 2.69 12.38
N VAL A 89 3.28 2.02 11.55
CA VAL A 89 4.12 2.65 10.54
C VAL A 89 3.37 2.82 9.22
N TRP A 90 3.34 4.07 8.73
CA TRP A 90 2.82 4.45 7.42
C TRP A 90 3.98 4.95 6.55
N SER A 91 4.46 4.09 5.64
CA SER A 91 5.67 4.31 4.86
C SER A 91 5.56 5.46 3.87
N TYR A 92 4.34 5.70 3.37
CA TYR A 92 4.05 6.74 2.41
C TYR A 92 2.85 7.55 2.89
N GLU A 93 2.95 8.86 2.72
CA GLU A 93 1.90 9.80 3.09
C GLU A 93 1.77 10.87 2.01
N TRP A 94 0.54 11.25 1.74
CA TRP A 94 0.20 12.45 1.00
C TRP A 94 -0.92 13.21 1.70
N ASN A 95 -0.85 14.55 1.70
CA ASN A 95 -1.80 15.44 2.36
C ASN A 95 -2.00 16.69 1.51
N SER A 96 -3.24 17.02 1.18
CA SER A 96 -3.60 18.26 0.49
C SER A 96 -5.02 18.70 0.83
N VAL A 97 -5.31 19.94 0.45
CA VAL A 97 -6.66 20.50 0.46
C VAL A 97 -7.11 20.60 -0.99
N GLU A 98 -8.20 19.91 -1.32
CA GLU A 98 -8.70 19.77 -2.68
C GLU A 98 -10.14 20.28 -2.77
N GLU A 99 -10.47 20.92 -3.89
CA GLU A 99 -11.83 21.36 -4.20
C GLU A 99 -12.49 20.36 -5.15
N PHE A 100 -13.64 19.83 -4.75
CA PHE A 100 -14.45 18.91 -5.53
C PHE A 100 -15.69 19.62 -6.04
N GLU A 101 -15.99 19.40 -7.32
CA GLU A 101 -17.22 19.82 -7.96
C GLU A 101 -18.14 18.61 -8.13
N ASP A 102 -19.45 18.84 -8.16
CA ASP A 102 -20.43 17.78 -8.39
C ASP A 102 -20.15 17.09 -9.73
N SER A 103 -20.23 15.75 -9.73
CA SER A 103 -20.04 14.88 -10.89
C SER A 103 -18.63 14.83 -11.49
N HIS A 104 -17.61 15.40 -10.83
CA HIS A 104 -16.21 15.24 -11.26
C HIS A 104 -15.50 14.12 -10.50
N ARG A 105 -14.94 13.17 -11.26
CA ARG A 105 -14.07 12.13 -10.74
C ARG A 105 -12.63 12.62 -10.81
N ARG A 106 -11.91 12.50 -9.69
CA ARG A 106 -10.47 12.65 -9.66
C ARG A 106 -9.81 11.34 -9.27
N VAL A 107 -8.62 11.06 -9.79
CA VAL A 107 -7.91 9.83 -9.49
C VAL A 107 -6.57 10.17 -8.87
N VAL A 108 -6.36 9.66 -7.66
CA VAL A 108 -5.03 9.59 -7.07
C VAL A 108 -4.44 8.23 -7.38
N GLN A 109 -3.30 8.24 -8.07
CA GLN A 109 -2.49 7.06 -8.33
C GLN A 109 -1.28 7.05 -7.39
N PHE A 110 -0.88 5.87 -6.94
CA PHE A 110 0.37 5.69 -6.20
C PHE A 110 1.31 4.76 -6.96
N ASP A 111 2.55 5.20 -7.08
CA ASP A 111 3.69 4.38 -7.47
C ASP A 111 4.87 4.62 -6.52
N ALA A 112 5.70 3.60 -6.30
CA ALA A 112 6.77 3.66 -5.31
C ALA A 112 7.92 4.61 -5.68
N GLU A 113 8.04 5.00 -6.95
CA GLU A 113 9.12 5.84 -7.46
C GLU A 113 8.78 7.33 -7.31
N HIS A 114 7.54 7.72 -7.63
CA HIS A 114 7.08 9.12 -7.64
C HIS A 114 6.11 9.44 -6.49
N GLY A 115 5.66 8.45 -5.73
CA GLY A 115 4.69 8.62 -4.65
C GLY A 115 3.27 8.78 -5.18
N PHE A 116 2.51 9.72 -4.60
CA PHE A 116 1.12 9.98 -5.00
C PHE A 116 1.05 11.04 -6.09
N VAL A 117 0.38 10.71 -7.19
CA VAL A 117 0.18 11.57 -8.37
C VAL A 117 -1.32 11.74 -8.65
N TRP A 118 -1.74 12.96 -8.98
CA TRP A 118 -3.11 13.28 -9.37
C TRP A 118 -3.29 13.25 -10.88
N ASP A 119 -4.36 12.59 -11.32
CA ASP A 119 -4.85 12.52 -12.70
C ASP A 119 -6.33 12.94 -12.74
#